data_AF-A0A1V8U5V7-F1
#
_entry.id   AF-A0A1V8U5V7-F1
#
_cell.length_a   1.000
_cell.length_b   1.000
_cell.length_c   1.000
_cell.angle_alpha   90.00
_cell.angle_beta   90.00
_cell.angle_gamma   90.00
#
_symmetry.space_group_name_H-M   'P 1'
#
loop_
_entity.id
_entity.type
_entity.pdbx_description
1 polymer ?
#
loop_
_entity_poly.entity_id
_entity_poly.type
_entity_poly.pdbx_seq_one_letter_code
_entity_poly.pdbx_strand_id
1 'polypeptide(L)'
;MPKAVFAQVGLGFLTTLMFAIAIMYGINDLTAVSTTPLSFPLAEVYAQATGNQGATFGLLFIILISVLICSIGTLMMVGRLYWVLARDNATPFAKTFGKVNERLSCPIPATLLCAVLTTAFGAIQLGSKTAFTDLVGSFIILTTVSYFLAIFPNLLTGRKYMPRGHFYMGKFGFVINSITCLLIVFFIVWFCFPYAFPVDPLSLMNWNSIILVGCVLLTAAWWFIHGVKKYPGPKLAQLYH
;
A
#
# COMPACT_ATOMS: atom_id res chain seq x y z
N MET A 1 -13.26 -5.02 16.30
CA MET A 1 -12.30 -5.13 15.19
C MET A 1 -12.95 -5.53 13.86
N PRO A 2 -13.48 -6.74 13.64
CA PRO A 2 -13.97 -7.14 12.30
C PRO A 2 -15.18 -6.32 11.81
N LYS A 3 -16.15 -6.02 12.67
CA LYS A 3 -17.29 -5.13 12.33
C LYS A 3 -16.82 -3.73 11.91
N ALA A 4 -15.76 -3.22 12.53
CA ALA A 4 -15.19 -1.91 12.17
C ALA A 4 -14.48 -1.95 10.81
N VAL A 5 -13.76 -3.03 10.51
CA VAL A 5 -13.14 -3.23 9.19
C VAL A 5 -14.22 -3.32 8.09
N PHE A 6 -15.30 -4.07 8.31
CA PHE A 6 -16.42 -4.12 7.36
C PHE A 6 -17.08 -2.76 7.16
N ALA A 7 -17.34 -2.02 8.24
CA ALA A 7 -17.90 -0.68 8.16
C ALA A 7 -16.97 0.29 7.42
N GLN A 8 -15.66 0.23 7.67
CA GLN A 8 -14.66 1.06 7.00
C GLN A 8 -14.61 0.78 5.49
N VAL A 9 -14.60 -0.50 5.09
CA VAL A 9 -14.60 -0.89 3.67
C VAL A 9 -15.91 -0.48 3.00
N GLY A 10 -17.05 -0.71 3.66
CA GLY A 10 -18.37 -0.33 3.12
C GLY A 10 -18.53 1.17 2.93
N LEU A 11 -18.15 1.97 3.93
CA LEU A 11 -18.17 3.43 3.84
C LEU A 11 -17.19 3.94 2.78
N GLY A 12 -15.97 3.39 2.73
CA GLY A 12 -14.97 3.76 1.72
C GLY A 12 -15.43 3.46 0.29
N PHE A 13 -16.10 2.32 0.09
CA PHE A 13 -16.68 1.98 -1.21
C PHE A 13 -17.78 2.97 -1.60
N LEU A 14 -18.71 3.27 -0.68
CA LEU A 14 -19.82 4.17 -0.96
C LEU A 14 -19.34 5.60 -1.26
N THR A 15 -18.42 6.14 -0.45
CA THR A 15 -17.90 7.50 -0.65
C THR A 15 -17.09 7.61 -1.95
N THR A 16 -16.26 6.61 -2.24
CA THR A 16 -15.47 6.59 -3.49
C THR A 16 -16.37 6.44 -4.71
N LEU A 17 -17.43 5.63 -4.63
CA LEU A 17 -18.40 5.47 -5.71
C LEU A 17 -19.14 6.78 -6.01
N MET A 18 -19.66 7.44 -4.97
CA MET A 18 -20.34 8.73 -5.12
C MET A 18 -19.39 9.81 -5.67
N PHE A 19 -18.15 9.83 -5.19
CA PHE A 19 -17.13 10.76 -5.68
C PHE A 19 -16.75 10.49 -7.15
N ALA A 20 -16.60 9.22 -7.54
CA ALA A 20 -16.31 8.84 -8.92
C ALA A 20 -17.44 9.26 -9.87
N ILE A 21 -18.70 9.05 -9.48
CA ILE A 21 -19.87 9.51 -10.25
C ILE A 21 -19.83 11.04 -10.40
N ALA A 22 -19.59 11.77 -9.30
CA ALA A 22 -19.54 13.23 -9.33
C ALA A 22 -18.44 13.77 -10.26
N ILE A 23 -17.24 13.18 -10.23
CA ILE A 23 -16.14 13.55 -11.13
C ILE A 23 -16.49 13.24 -12.59
N MET A 24 -17.05 12.07 -12.87
CA MET A 24 -17.38 11.67 -14.24
C MET A 24 -18.41 12.59 -14.88
N TYR A 25 -19.39 13.09 -14.11
CA TYR A 25 -20.33 14.12 -14.57
C TYR A 25 -19.72 15.53 -14.67
N GLY A 26 -18.63 15.80 -13.95
CA GLY A 26 -17.94 17.10 -13.97
C GLY A 26 -16.93 17.27 -15.12
N ILE A 27 -16.56 16.18 -15.80
CA ILE A 27 -15.64 16.21 -16.94
C ILE A 27 -16.42 16.57 -18.21
N ASN A 28 -16.07 17.70 -18.81
CA ASN A 28 -16.64 18.11 -20.10
C ASN A 28 -15.69 17.73 -21.26
N ASP A 29 -14.38 17.77 -21.03
CA ASP A 29 -13.37 17.39 -22.02
C ASP A 29 -12.33 16.44 -21.41
N LEU A 30 -12.45 15.15 -21.76
CA LEU A 30 -11.55 14.10 -21.31
C LEU A 30 -10.13 14.27 -21.91
N THR A 31 -10.02 14.83 -23.12
CA THR A 31 -8.72 15.01 -23.78
C THR A 31 -7.89 16.02 -23.02
N ALA A 32 -8.48 17.16 -22.65
CA ALA A 32 -7.85 18.18 -21.82
C ALA A 32 -7.35 17.61 -20.48
N VAL A 33 -8.13 16.76 -19.79
CA VAL A 33 -7.72 16.12 -18.53
C VAL A 33 -6.56 15.14 -18.73
N SER A 34 -6.55 14.39 -19.83
CA SER A 34 -5.54 13.35 -20.10
C SER A 34 -4.19 13.91 -20.58
N THR A 35 -4.17 15.05 -21.27
CA THR A 35 -2.96 15.69 -21.80
C THR A 35 -2.47 16.87 -20.96
N THR A 36 -3.08 17.08 -19.80
CA THR A 36 -2.80 18.22 -18.95
C THR A 36 -1.33 18.21 -18.48
N PRO A 37 -0.59 19.33 -18.61
CA PRO A 37 0.78 19.46 -18.11
C PRO A 37 0.86 19.60 -16.59
N LEU A 38 -0.26 19.84 -15.90
CA LEU A 38 -0.35 19.83 -14.45
C LEU A 38 -0.12 18.40 -13.93
N SER A 39 0.74 18.25 -12.92
CA SER A 39 1.01 16.96 -12.26
C SER A 39 -0.20 16.34 -11.55
N PHE A 40 -1.36 17.03 -11.54
CA PHE A 40 -2.56 16.64 -10.81
C PHE A 40 -3.80 16.80 -11.70
N PRO A 41 -4.25 15.74 -12.39
CA PRO A 41 -5.40 15.79 -13.31
C PRO A 41 -6.70 16.28 -12.66
N LEU A 42 -6.85 16.08 -11.33
CA LEU A 42 -8.00 16.55 -10.56
C LEU A 42 -8.16 18.09 -10.58
N ALA A 43 -7.07 18.84 -10.77
CA ALA A 43 -7.14 20.30 -10.86
C ALA A 43 -7.90 20.75 -12.11
N GLU A 44 -7.66 20.07 -13.23
CA GLU A 44 -8.35 20.35 -14.50
C GLU A 44 -9.82 19.94 -14.42
N VAL A 45 -10.12 18.79 -13.81
CA VAL A 45 -11.51 18.34 -13.56
C VAL A 45 -12.29 19.38 -12.76
N TYR A 46 -11.71 19.95 -11.70
CA TYR A 46 -12.40 20.97 -10.91
C TYR A 46 -12.53 22.30 -11.64
N ALA A 47 -11.53 22.68 -12.45
CA ALA A 47 -11.64 23.85 -13.30
C ALA A 47 -12.81 23.72 -14.29
N GLN A 48 -12.95 22.56 -14.94
CA GLN A 48 -14.03 22.26 -15.87
C GLN A 48 -15.39 22.17 -15.18
N ALA A 49 -15.46 21.57 -13.99
CA ALA A 49 -16.72 21.40 -13.26
C ALA A 49 -17.23 22.71 -12.65
N THR A 50 -16.33 23.59 -12.20
CA THR A 50 -16.70 24.79 -11.44
C THR A 50 -16.76 26.05 -12.30
N GLY A 51 -16.01 26.14 -13.40
CA GLY A 51 -15.97 27.31 -14.28
C GLY A 51 -15.42 28.59 -13.63
N ASN A 52 -14.92 28.52 -12.38
CA ASN A 52 -14.36 29.64 -11.62
C ASN A 52 -13.05 29.22 -10.94
N GLN A 53 -11.99 30.01 -11.15
CA GLN A 53 -10.67 29.79 -10.58
C GLN A 53 -10.67 29.82 -9.04
N GLY A 54 -11.46 30.70 -8.41
CA GLY A 54 -11.50 30.84 -6.95
C GLY A 54 -12.09 29.62 -6.25
N ALA A 55 -13.16 29.05 -6.81
CA ALA A 55 -13.79 27.86 -6.25
C ALA A 55 -12.98 26.58 -6.57
N THR A 56 -12.30 26.52 -7.71
CA THR A 56 -11.30 25.47 -8.02
C THR A 56 -10.17 25.46 -6.99
N PHE A 57 -9.61 26.63 -6.65
CA PHE A 57 -8.59 26.77 -5.63
C PHE A 57 -9.06 26.30 -4.25
N GLY A 58 -10.29 26.66 -3.86
CA GLY A 58 -10.88 26.22 -2.59
C GLY A 58 -10.99 24.70 -2.48
N LEU A 59 -11.44 24.01 -3.53
CA LEU A 59 -11.52 22.54 -3.56
C LEU A 59 -10.14 21.88 -3.48
N LEU A 60 -9.15 22.42 -4.21
CA LEU A 60 -7.77 21.93 -4.17
C LEU A 60 -7.13 22.14 -2.78
N PHE A 61 -7.44 23.23 -2.10
CA PHE A 61 -6.93 23.52 -0.77
C PHE A 61 -7.44 22.52 0.28
N ILE A 62 -8.69 22.08 0.19
CA ILE A 62 -9.25 21.04 1.06
C ILE A 62 -8.49 19.71 0.88
N ILE A 63 -8.21 19.33 -0.37
CA ILE A 63 -7.44 18.11 -0.67
C ILE A 63 -6.01 18.23 -0.14
N LEU A 64 -5.38 19.40 -0.31
CA LEU A 64 -4.03 19.65 0.20
C LEU A 64 -3.95 19.39 1.71
N ILE A 65 -4.86 19.96 2.50
CA ILE A 65 -4.90 19.76 3.95
C ILE A 65 -5.09 18.27 4.28
N SER A 66 -6.00 17.59 3.59
CA SER A 66 -6.28 16.17 3.80
C SER A 66 -5.05 15.29 3.55
N VAL A 67 -4.34 15.53 2.43
CA VAL A 67 -3.13 14.78 2.05
C VAL A 67 -1.98 15.03 3.03
N LEU A 68 -1.81 16.25 3.53
CA LEU A 68 -0.78 16.57 4.53
C LEU A 68 -0.98 15.76 5.82
N ILE A 69 -2.21 15.73 6.34
CA ILE A 69 -2.54 14.97 7.56
C ILE A 69 -2.35 13.47 7.32
N CYS A 70 -2.80 12.96 6.17
CA CYS A 70 -2.63 11.56 5.78
C CYS A 70 -1.15 11.15 5.68
N SER A 71 -0.32 12.02 5.12
CA SER A 71 1.13 11.78 4.96
C SER A 71 1.84 11.65 6.31
N ILE A 72 1.54 12.56 7.25
CA ILE A 72 2.07 12.50 8.62
C ILE A 72 1.64 11.21 9.31
N GLY A 73 0.35 10.85 9.21
CA GLY A 73 -0.19 9.61 9.76
C GLY A 73 0.51 8.36 9.21
N THR A 74 0.75 8.34 7.90
CA THR A 74 1.37 7.19 7.21
C THR A 74 2.84 7.03 7.60
N LEU A 75 3.61 8.13 7.67
CA LEU A 75 5.00 8.10 8.13
C LEU A 75 5.12 7.57 9.56
N MET A 76 4.23 7.98 10.46
CA MET A 76 4.19 7.47 11.83
C MET A 76 3.86 5.97 11.87
N MET A 77 2.90 5.51 11.06
CA MET A 77 2.52 4.09 10.99
C MET A 77 3.68 3.23 10.46
N VAL A 78 4.33 3.65 9.39
CA VAL A 78 5.47 2.91 8.80
C VAL A 78 6.66 2.85 9.78
N GLY A 79 6.96 3.95 10.48
CA GLY A 79 8.01 3.95 11.50
C GLY A 79 7.72 2.98 12.65
N ARG A 80 6.47 2.89 13.10
CA ARG A 80 6.04 1.89 14.11
C ARG A 80 6.11 0.46 13.60
N LEU A 81 5.71 0.21 12.35
CA LEU A 81 5.81 -1.12 11.74
C LEU A 81 7.27 -1.59 11.65
N TYR A 82 8.17 -0.72 11.20
CA TYR A 82 9.59 -1.03 11.12
C TYR A 82 10.21 -1.28 12.50
N TRP A 83 9.79 -0.51 13.52
CA TRP A 83 10.21 -0.72 14.89
C TRP A 83 9.76 -2.08 15.45
N VAL A 84 8.49 -2.49 15.24
CA VAL A 84 8.00 -3.81 15.67
C VAL A 84 8.81 -4.91 15.02
N LEU A 85 9.09 -4.78 13.71
CA LEU A 85 9.90 -5.75 12.98
C LEU A 85 11.36 -5.79 13.50
N ALA A 86 11.91 -4.64 13.90
CA ALA A 86 13.23 -4.56 14.53
C ALA A 86 13.27 -5.19 15.92
N ARG A 87 12.22 -5.04 16.72
CA ARG A 87 12.08 -5.70 18.03
C ARG A 87 12.12 -7.23 17.89
N ASP A 88 11.53 -7.75 16.82
CA ASP A 88 11.49 -9.18 16.55
C ASP A 88 12.77 -9.67 15.81
N ASN A 89 13.85 -8.87 15.78
CA ASN A 89 15.12 -9.14 15.08
C ASN A 89 14.98 -9.51 13.59
N ALA A 90 13.91 -9.06 12.94
CA ALA A 90 13.68 -9.34 11.53
C ALA A 90 14.31 -8.29 10.57
N THR A 91 14.79 -7.15 11.08
CA THR A 91 15.36 -6.06 10.26
C THR A 91 16.90 -5.95 10.35
N PRO A 92 17.56 -5.38 9.31
CA PRO A 92 18.96 -4.99 9.39
C PRO A 92 19.16 -3.98 10.54
N PHE A 93 20.22 -4.16 11.33
CA PHE A 93 20.55 -3.33 12.50
C PHE A 93 19.42 -3.21 13.54
N ALA A 94 18.75 -4.33 13.85
CA ALA A 94 17.71 -4.43 14.87
C ALA A 94 18.04 -3.74 16.22
N LYS A 95 19.31 -3.76 16.66
CA LYS A 95 19.77 -3.10 17.90
C LYS A 95 19.63 -1.58 17.89
N THR A 96 19.70 -0.94 16.73
CA THR A 96 19.60 0.52 16.59
C THR A 96 18.17 0.94 16.32
N PHE A 97 17.48 0.23 15.42
CA PHE A 97 16.11 0.57 15.02
C PHE A 97 15.03 0.02 15.97
N GLY A 98 15.38 -0.92 16.86
CA GLY A 98 14.50 -1.40 17.92
C GLY A 98 14.45 -0.50 19.15
N LYS A 99 15.27 0.57 19.22
CA LYS A 99 15.25 1.53 20.35
C LYS A 99 14.05 2.48 20.25
N VAL A 100 13.35 2.66 21.37
CA VAL A 100 12.29 3.67 21.52
C VAL A 100 12.79 4.78 22.43
N ASN A 101 12.44 6.02 22.10
CA ASN A 101 12.59 7.11 23.04
C ASN A 101 11.35 7.16 23.96
N GLU A 102 11.52 6.80 25.22
CA GLU A 102 10.43 6.73 26.21
C GLU A 102 9.74 8.08 26.41
N ARG A 103 10.48 9.18 26.32
CA ARG A 103 9.94 10.53 26.54
C ARG A 103 8.95 10.98 25.47
N LEU A 104 9.13 10.51 24.23
CA LEU A 104 8.24 10.81 23.11
C LEU A 104 7.33 9.62 22.74
N SER A 105 7.49 8.46 23.38
CA SER A 105 6.80 7.21 23.05
C SER A 105 6.83 6.87 21.55
N CYS A 106 7.91 7.27 20.87
CA CYS A 106 8.03 7.20 19.42
C CYS A 106 9.40 6.63 19.02
N PRO A 107 9.46 5.67 18.07
CA PRO A 107 10.73 5.12 17.59
C PRO A 107 11.40 6.08 16.60
N ILE A 108 12.04 7.13 17.12
CA ILE A 108 12.75 8.15 16.33
C ILE A 108 13.71 7.57 15.28
N PRO A 109 14.61 6.61 15.59
CA PRO A 109 15.57 6.12 14.59
C PRO A 109 14.90 5.35 13.45
N ALA A 110 13.83 4.60 13.73
CA ALA A 110 13.06 3.90 12.71
C ALA A 110 12.29 4.89 11.83
N THR A 111 11.62 5.87 12.44
CA THR A 111 10.89 6.91 11.70
C THR A 111 11.81 7.74 10.82
N LEU A 112 13.02 8.10 11.29
CA LEU A 112 13.99 8.85 10.49
C LEU A 112 14.47 8.04 9.28
N LEU A 113 14.77 6.74 9.46
CA LEU A 113 15.12 5.86 8.34
C LEU A 113 13.98 5.78 7.32
N CYS A 114 12.74 5.60 7.76
CA CYS A 114 11.59 5.58 6.88
C CYS A 114 11.39 6.92 6.15
N ALA A 115 11.61 8.06 6.82
CA ALA A 115 11.52 9.38 6.21
C ALA A 115 12.60 9.61 5.15
N VAL A 116 13.85 9.19 5.42
CA VAL A 116 14.95 9.26 4.45
C VAL A 116 14.67 8.38 3.24
N LEU A 117 14.22 7.14 3.45
CA LEU A 117 13.87 6.23 2.35
C LEU A 117 12.68 6.77 1.53
N THR A 118 11.65 7.30 2.18
CA THR A 118 10.49 7.90 1.49
C THR A 118 10.92 9.10 0.64
N THR A 119 11.81 9.95 1.18
CA THR A 119 12.36 11.09 0.44
C THR A 119 13.22 10.63 -0.74
N ALA A 120 14.01 9.57 -0.57
CA ALA A 120 14.81 8.97 -1.64
C ALA A 120 13.93 8.39 -2.76
N PHE A 121 12.83 7.72 -2.42
CA PHE A 121 11.86 7.26 -3.43
C PHE A 121 11.18 8.44 -4.14
N GLY A 122 10.88 9.53 -3.43
CA GLY A 122 10.36 10.75 -4.05
C GLY A 122 11.35 11.42 -5.02
N ALA A 123 12.65 11.34 -4.74
CA ALA A 123 13.70 11.89 -5.61
C ALA A 123 13.82 11.18 -6.96
N ILE A 124 13.29 9.96 -7.11
CA ILE A 124 13.28 9.21 -8.39
C ILE A 124 12.56 10.00 -9.49
N GLN A 125 11.55 10.79 -9.12
CA GLN A 125 10.80 11.66 -10.04
C GLN A 125 11.72 12.66 -10.78
N LEU A 126 12.86 13.06 -10.20
CA LEU A 126 13.83 13.96 -10.84
C LEU A 126 14.58 13.28 -12.00
N GLY A 127 14.77 11.96 -11.93
CA GLY A 127 15.46 11.19 -12.97
C GLY A 127 14.51 10.70 -14.05
N SER A 128 13.35 10.15 -13.68
CA SER A 128 12.36 9.64 -14.63
C SER A 128 10.94 9.68 -14.05
N LYS A 129 10.04 10.40 -14.74
CA LYS A 129 8.61 10.44 -14.38
C LYS A 129 7.94 9.08 -14.55
N THR A 130 8.27 8.35 -15.62
CA THR A 130 7.75 7.01 -15.88
C THR A 130 8.11 6.05 -14.75
N ALA A 131 9.37 6.05 -14.32
CA ALA A 131 9.83 5.16 -13.25
C ALA A 131 9.12 5.41 -11.91
N PHE A 132 8.84 6.68 -11.58
CA PHE A 132 8.08 7.01 -10.38
C PHE A 132 6.61 6.61 -10.50
N THR A 133 5.96 6.87 -11.64
CA THR A 133 4.56 6.46 -11.87
C THR A 133 4.42 4.93 -11.79
N ASP A 134 5.37 4.18 -12.35
CA ASP A 134 5.40 2.72 -12.23
C ASP A 134 5.63 2.27 -10.79
N LEU A 135 6.55 2.92 -10.05
CA LEU A 135 6.78 2.61 -8.64
C LEU A 135 5.51 2.84 -7.81
N VAL A 136 4.83 3.97 -7.98
CA VAL A 136 3.58 4.27 -7.28
C VAL A 136 2.46 3.31 -7.69
N GLY A 137 2.38 2.92 -8.96
CA GLY A 137 1.43 1.90 -9.44
C GLY A 137 1.69 0.52 -8.80
N SER A 138 2.96 0.14 -8.65
CA SER A 138 3.36 -1.14 -8.08
C SER A 138 2.96 -1.31 -6.60
N PHE A 139 2.71 -0.21 -5.88
CA PHE A 139 2.26 -0.24 -4.48
C PHE A 139 1.01 -1.10 -4.26
N ILE A 140 0.05 -1.05 -5.19
CA ILE A 140 -1.18 -1.84 -5.12
C ILE A 140 -0.87 -3.34 -5.18
N ILE A 141 0.06 -3.72 -6.05
CA ILE A 141 0.49 -5.11 -6.23
C ILE A 141 1.25 -5.59 -5.00
N LEU A 142 2.21 -4.80 -4.51
CA LEU A 142 3.01 -5.12 -3.32
C LEU A 142 2.12 -5.28 -2.07
N THR A 143 1.12 -4.41 -1.90
CA THR A 143 0.17 -4.49 -0.80
C THR A 143 -0.71 -5.75 -0.93
N THR A 144 -1.18 -6.05 -2.13
CA THR A 144 -1.96 -7.25 -2.43
C THR A 144 -1.16 -8.54 -2.15
N VAL A 145 0.13 -8.56 -2.52
CA VAL A 145 1.04 -9.66 -2.22
C VAL A 145 1.28 -9.80 -0.72
N SER A 146 1.38 -8.70 0.03
CA SER A 146 1.46 -8.74 1.50
C SER A 146 0.24 -9.41 2.11
N TYR A 147 -0.97 -9.16 1.58
CA TYR A 147 -2.18 -9.86 2.03
C TYR A 147 -2.16 -11.34 1.66
N PHE A 148 -1.67 -11.68 0.47
CA PHE A 148 -1.49 -13.08 0.07
C PHE A 148 -0.57 -13.83 1.03
N LEU A 149 0.59 -13.27 1.36
CA LEU A 149 1.55 -13.87 2.29
C LEU A 149 1.01 -14.04 3.71
N ALA A 150 0.05 -13.22 4.14
CA ALA A 150 -0.61 -13.39 5.43
C ALA A 150 -1.71 -14.47 5.42
N ILE A 151 -2.46 -14.60 4.32
CA ILE A 151 -3.60 -15.53 4.20
C ILE A 151 -3.15 -16.94 3.80
N PHE A 152 -2.16 -17.04 2.91
CA PHE A 152 -1.75 -18.31 2.31
C PHE A 152 -1.19 -19.34 3.32
N PRO A 153 -0.30 -18.98 4.27
CA PRO A 153 0.16 -19.94 5.28
C PRO A 153 -0.96 -20.44 6.20
N ASN A 154 -1.97 -19.61 6.46
CA ASN A 154 -3.15 -19.98 7.23
C ASN A 154 -4.04 -20.97 6.46
N LEU A 155 -4.08 -20.87 5.13
CA LEU A 155 -4.76 -21.82 4.26
C LEU A 155 -4.02 -23.18 4.22
N LEU A 156 -2.70 -23.14 4.05
CA LEU A 156 -1.85 -24.35 4.05
C LEU A 156 -1.91 -25.13 5.36
N THR A 157 -1.99 -24.44 6.49
CA THR A 157 -2.10 -25.07 7.81
C THR A 157 -3.53 -25.42 8.21
N GLY A 158 -4.52 -25.27 7.32
CA GLY A 158 -5.92 -25.59 7.58
C GLY A 158 -6.52 -24.82 8.75
N ARG A 159 -6.01 -23.62 9.04
CA ARG A 159 -6.36 -22.79 10.22
C ARG A 159 -6.05 -23.44 11.57
N LYS A 160 -5.14 -24.43 11.64
CA LYS A 160 -4.80 -25.18 12.86
C LYS A 160 -4.12 -24.33 13.95
N TYR A 161 -3.36 -23.31 13.56
CA TYR A 161 -2.56 -22.48 14.49
C TYR A 161 -3.22 -21.13 14.82
N MET A 162 -4.41 -20.84 14.28
CA MET A 162 -5.11 -19.58 14.54
C MET A 162 -6.05 -19.76 15.75
N PRO A 163 -5.84 -19.04 16.88
CA PRO A 163 -6.76 -19.09 17.99
C PRO A 163 -8.15 -18.60 17.57
N ARG A 164 -9.20 -19.25 18.08
CA ARG A 164 -10.60 -18.89 17.77
C ARG A 164 -10.92 -17.53 18.38
N GLY A 165 -10.93 -16.48 17.54
CA GLY A 165 -11.32 -15.14 17.95
C GLY A 165 -12.85 -14.93 17.98
N HIS A 166 -13.28 -13.75 18.46
CA HIS A 166 -14.69 -13.33 18.56
C HIS A 166 -15.48 -13.38 17.23
N PHE A 167 -14.78 -13.45 16.10
CA PHE A 167 -15.39 -13.65 14.78
C PHE A 167 -14.74 -14.87 14.13
N TYR A 168 -15.48 -15.99 14.14
CA TYR A 168 -15.04 -17.26 13.57
C TYR A 168 -16.01 -17.69 12.47
N MET A 169 -15.62 -17.40 11.22
CA MET A 169 -16.30 -17.91 10.03
C MET A 169 -15.83 -19.36 9.85
N GLY A 170 -16.60 -20.36 10.27
CA GLY A 170 -16.19 -21.77 10.36
C GLY A 170 -15.71 -22.40 9.05
N LYS A 171 -16.48 -23.32 8.45
CA LYS A 171 -16.10 -23.96 7.17
C LYS A 171 -16.07 -22.95 6.00
N PHE A 172 -16.95 -21.95 6.04
CA PHE A 172 -16.98 -20.85 5.06
C PHE A 172 -15.69 -20.03 5.04
N GLY A 173 -14.96 -19.93 6.16
CA GLY A 173 -13.70 -19.19 6.20
C GLY A 173 -12.60 -19.83 5.36
N PHE A 174 -12.58 -21.15 5.20
CA PHE A 174 -11.63 -21.83 4.32
C PHE A 174 -11.91 -21.52 2.85
N VAL A 175 -13.17 -21.62 2.44
CA VAL A 175 -13.62 -21.32 1.06
C VAL A 175 -13.33 -19.87 0.70
N ILE A 176 -13.69 -18.92 1.58
CA ILE A 176 -13.46 -17.49 1.35
C ILE A 176 -11.96 -17.19 1.24
N ASN A 177 -11.12 -17.78 2.10
CA ASN A 177 -9.67 -17.60 2.02
C ASN A 177 -9.11 -18.15 0.70
N SER A 178 -9.56 -19.32 0.24
CA SER A 178 -9.15 -19.88 -1.06
C SER A 178 -9.54 -18.99 -2.23
N ILE A 179 -10.80 -18.51 -2.27
CA ILE A 179 -11.28 -17.58 -3.31
C ILE A 179 -10.45 -16.29 -3.28
N THR A 180 -10.16 -15.77 -2.08
CA THR A 180 -9.34 -14.56 -1.92
C THR A 180 -7.94 -14.77 -2.49
N CYS A 181 -7.27 -15.88 -2.16
CA CYS A 181 -5.96 -16.20 -2.73
C CYS A 181 -5.98 -16.31 -4.25
N LEU A 182 -7.01 -16.97 -4.82
CA LEU A 182 -7.16 -17.09 -6.27
C LEU A 182 -7.38 -15.73 -6.94
N LEU A 183 -8.25 -14.88 -6.37
CA LEU A 183 -8.49 -13.54 -6.87
C LEU A 183 -7.23 -12.67 -6.80
N ILE A 184 -6.46 -12.76 -5.71
CA ILE A 184 -5.19 -12.05 -5.59
C ILE A 184 -4.23 -12.45 -6.72
N VAL A 185 -4.03 -13.75 -6.96
CA VAL A 185 -3.14 -14.23 -8.03
C VAL A 185 -3.63 -13.75 -9.40
N PHE A 186 -4.94 -13.82 -9.65
CA PHE A 186 -5.54 -13.31 -10.88
C PHE A 186 -5.26 -11.82 -11.08
N PHE A 187 -5.48 -10.98 -10.05
CA PHE A 187 -5.22 -9.54 -10.14
C PHE A 187 -3.74 -9.21 -10.29
N ILE A 188 -2.83 -9.95 -9.67
CA ILE A 188 -1.39 -9.76 -9.87
C ILE A 188 -1.02 -9.95 -11.34
N VAL A 189 -1.48 -11.04 -11.97
CA VAL A 189 -1.24 -11.29 -13.40
C VAL A 189 -1.89 -10.20 -14.25
N TRP A 190 -3.12 -9.83 -13.92
CA TRP A 190 -3.86 -8.78 -14.62
C TRP A 190 -3.11 -7.43 -14.61
N PHE A 191 -2.61 -7.01 -13.45
CA PHE A 191 -1.87 -5.75 -13.30
C PHE A 191 -0.47 -5.77 -13.92
N CYS A 192 0.05 -6.94 -14.31
CA CYS A 192 1.29 -7.04 -15.07
C CYS A 192 1.10 -6.90 -16.58
N PHE A 193 -0.14 -6.89 -17.10
CA PHE A 193 -0.37 -6.67 -18.53
C PHE A 193 -0.15 -5.19 -18.93
N PRO A 194 0.28 -4.93 -20.18
CA PRO A 194 0.49 -3.58 -20.69
C PRO A 194 -0.84 -2.82 -20.87
N TYR A 195 -0.80 -1.49 -20.73
CA TYR A 195 -1.97 -0.62 -20.78
C TYR A 195 -2.58 -0.44 -22.18
N ALA A 196 -1.78 -0.64 -23.24
CA ALA A 196 -2.22 -0.52 -24.63
C ALA A 196 -1.35 -1.36 -25.57
N PHE A 197 -1.92 -1.75 -26.71
CA PHE A 197 -1.21 -2.36 -27.85
C PHE A 197 -1.28 -1.40 -29.05
N PRO A 198 -0.20 -1.19 -29.82
CA PRO A 198 1.16 -1.74 -29.67
C PRO A 198 1.96 -1.08 -28.53
N VAL A 199 2.85 -1.85 -27.90
CA VAL A 199 3.78 -1.38 -26.84
C VAL A 199 5.00 -0.69 -27.46
N ASP A 200 4.75 0.47 -28.07
CA ASP A 200 5.79 1.39 -28.52
C ASP A 200 5.37 2.81 -28.11
N PRO A 201 6.22 3.63 -27.44
CA PRO A 201 7.62 3.44 -27.04
C PRO A 201 7.82 2.84 -25.62
N LEU A 202 9.09 2.66 -25.19
CA LEU A 202 9.53 2.19 -23.85
C LEU A 202 8.81 2.85 -22.65
N SER A 203 8.27 4.05 -22.84
CA SER A 203 7.48 4.82 -21.88
C SER A 203 6.10 4.23 -21.58
N LEU A 204 5.58 3.32 -22.42
CA LEU A 204 4.30 2.62 -22.24
C LEU A 204 4.44 1.22 -21.63
N MET A 205 5.67 0.73 -21.42
CA MET A 205 5.89 -0.61 -20.87
C MET A 205 5.51 -0.62 -19.39
N ASN A 206 4.73 -1.62 -18.98
CA ASN A 206 4.36 -1.80 -17.58
C ASN A 206 5.51 -2.47 -16.81
N TRP A 207 6.27 -1.67 -16.06
CA TRP A 207 7.43 -2.12 -15.27
C TRP A 207 7.07 -2.77 -13.93
N ASN A 208 5.78 -2.87 -13.61
CA ASN A 208 5.31 -3.41 -12.33
C ASN A 208 5.79 -4.86 -12.07
N SER A 209 5.89 -5.68 -13.12
CA SER A 209 6.36 -7.06 -13.02
C SER A 209 7.79 -7.16 -12.51
N ILE A 210 8.68 -6.28 -13.00
CA ILE A 210 10.09 -6.24 -12.60
C ILE A 210 10.23 -5.75 -11.16
N ILE A 211 9.47 -4.72 -10.77
CA ILE A 211 9.46 -4.20 -9.40
C ILE A 211 8.99 -5.29 -8.43
N LEU A 212 7.93 -6.02 -8.79
CA LEU A 212 7.43 -7.14 -8.00
C LEU A 212 8.50 -8.21 -7.80
N VAL A 213 9.10 -8.70 -8.89
CA VAL A 213 10.15 -9.74 -8.82
C VAL A 213 11.33 -9.24 -8.01
N GLY A 214 11.76 -7.99 -8.19
CA GLY A 214 12.83 -7.36 -7.41
C GLY A 214 12.53 -7.33 -5.91
N CYS A 215 11.35 -6.88 -5.50
CA CYS A 215 10.94 -6.83 -4.10
C CYS A 215 10.85 -8.23 -3.47
N VAL A 216 10.29 -9.21 -4.20
CA VAL A 216 10.18 -10.60 -3.72
C VAL A 216 11.57 -11.21 -3.56
N LEU A 217 12.46 -11.03 -4.54
CA LEU A 217 13.84 -11.54 -4.47
C LEU A 217 14.64 -10.90 -3.32
N LEU A 218 14.55 -9.58 -3.14
CA LEU A 218 15.22 -8.90 -2.02
C LEU A 218 14.73 -9.41 -0.68
N THR A 219 13.40 -9.59 -0.53
CA THR A 219 12.81 -10.11 0.70
C THR A 219 13.21 -11.57 0.95
N ALA A 220 13.20 -12.41 -0.09
CA ALA A 220 13.62 -13.80 0.00
C ALA A 220 15.12 -13.91 0.34
N ALA A 221 15.97 -13.13 -0.32
CA ALA A 221 17.40 -13.08 -0.05
C ALA A 221 17.66 -12.68 1.41
N TRP A 222 16.99 -11.64 1.90
CA TRP A 222 17.09 -11.22 3.30
C TRP A 222 16.63 -12.32 4.27
N TRP A 223 15.53 -13.01 3.94
CA TRP A 223 15.02 -14.12 4.73
C TRP A 223 16.03 -15.27 4.83
N PHE A 224 16.64 -15.69 3.72
CA PHE A 224 17.65 -16.76 3.72
C PHE A 224 18.94 -16.36 4.43
N ILE A 225 19.37 -15.09 4.31
CA ILE A 225 20.60 -14.60 4.95
C ILE A 225 20.41 -14.44 6.47
N HIS A 226 19.29 -13.87 6.91
CA HIS A 226 19.09 -13.43 8.29
C HIS A 226 17.90 -14.08 8.99
N GLY A 227 16.74 -14.11 8.33
CA GLY A 227 15.47 -14.58 8.88
C GLY A 227 15.52 -16.02 9.40
N VAL A 228 16.07 -16.95 8.60
CA VAL A 228 16.18 -18.37 8.97
C VAL A 228 17.00 -18.59 10.24
N LYS A 229 18.00 -17.73 10.52
CA LYS A 229 18.95 -17.93 11.62
C LYS A 229 18.61 -17.16 12.90
N LYS A 230 17.96 -16.00 12.78
CA LYS A 230 17.81 -15.05 13.90
C LYS A 230 16.39 -14.65 14.22
N TYR A 231 15.39 -15.10 13.46
CA TYR A 231 13.99 -14.80 13.75
C TYR A 231 13.43 -15.78 14.79
N PRO A 232 13.19 -15.36 16.05
CA PRO A 232 12.43 -16.18 16.97
C PRO A 232 10.99 -16.26 16.43
N GLY A 233 10.53 -17.47 16.10
CA GLY A 233 9.15 -17.68 15.63
C GLY A 233 8.11 -17.12 16.61
N PRO A 234 6.88 -16.83 16.14
CA PRO A 234 5.84 -16.22 16.97
C PRO A 234 5.57 -17.09 18.21
N LYS A 235 5.80 -16.55 19.42
CA LYS A 235 5.53 -17.23 20.70
C LYS A 235 4.03 -17.32 21.04
N LEU A 236 3.18 -17.60 20.04
CA LEU A 236 1.72 -17.69 20.22
C LEU A 236 1.32 -18.84 21.17
N ALA A 237 2.15 -19.86 21.31
CA ALA A 237 1.87 -21.02 22.16
C ALA A 237 1.99 -20.77 23.68
N GLN A 238 2.61 -19.67 24.12
CA GLN A 238 2.86 -19.41 25.56
C GLN A 238 1.87 -18.46 26.23
N LEU A 239 0.97 -17.82 25.48
CA LEU A 239 0.03 -16.81 26.01
C LEU A 239 -1.32 -17.40 26.45
N TYR A 240 -1.52 -18.72 26.35
CA TYR A 240 -2.78 -19.41 26.65
C TYR A 240 -2.61 -20.66 27.54
N HIS A 241 -1.53 -20.72 28.32
CA HIS A 241 -1.36 -21.71 29.39
C HIS A 241 -1.40 -21.02 30.75
#